data_AF-A0A1I4KVV8-F1
#
_entry.id   AF-A0A1I4KVV8-F1
#
_cell.length_a   1.000
_cell.length_b   1.000
_cell.length_c   1.000
_cell.angle_alpha   90.00
_cell.angle_beta   90.00
_cell.angle_gamma   90.00
#
_symmetry.space_group_name_H-M   'P 1'
#
loop_
_entity.id
_entity.type
_entity.pdbx_description
1 polymer ?
#
loop_
_entity_poly.entity_id
_entity_poly.type
_entity_poly.pdbx_seq_one_letter_code
_entity_poly.pdbx_strand_id
1 'polypeptide(L)' 'MPSRSETTPTTMSPPVHVGLPLPDAVPVGGCAHCDRYERDRDRARAAGDWSAESDAHVLWRWHSLRAHGWSRSV' A
#
# COMPACT_ATOMS: atom_id res chain seq x y z
N MET A 1 31.26 39.06 22.77
CA MET A 1 30.40 37.91 22.40
C MET A 1 29.08 38.46 21.84
N PRO A 2 28.79 38.36 20.53
CA PRO A 2 27.46 38.69 20.04
C PRO A 2 26.55 37.45 20.14
N SER A 3 25.44 37.59 20.85
CA SER A 3 24.32 36.65 20.82
C SER A 3 23.48 36.93 19.58
N ARG A 4 23.37 35.95 18.68
CA ARG A 4 22.43 36.01 17.55
C ARG A 4 21.21 35.17 17.89
N SER A 5 20.09 35.83 18.14
CA SER A 5 18.77 35.24 18.04
C SER A 5 18.49 34.93 16.56
N GLU A 6 18.96 33.79 16.07
CA GLU A 6 18.61 33.28 14.74
C GLU A 6 17.23 32.63 14.82
N THR A 7 16.19 33.37 14.43
CA THR A 7 14.88 32.77 14.17
C THR A 7 15.02 31.90 12.92
N THR A 8 15.19 30.59 13.09
CA THR A 8 15.21 29.64 11.98
C THR A 8 13.86 29.73 11.26
N PRO A 9 13.82 30.07 9.97
CA PRO A 9 12.56 30.06 9.23
C PRO A 9 12.04 28.62 9.14
N THR A 10 10.89 28.33 9.75
CA THR A 10 10.14 27.08 9.60
C THR A 10 9.43 27.07 8.25
N THR A 11 10.20 27.12 7.15
CA THR A 11 9.60 26.89 5.83
C THR A 11 9.38 25.39 5.68
N MET A 12 8.10 24.98 5.59
CA MET A 12 7.75 23.60 5.28
C MET A 12 8.41 23.21 3.96
N SER A 13 8.99 22.01 3.90
CA SER A 13 9.43 21.44 2.63
C SER A 13 8.25 21.39 1.65
N PRO A 14 8.51 21.51 0.32
CA PRO A 14 7.46 21.40 -0.67
C PRO A 14 6.69 20.07 -0.52
N PRO A 15 5.39 20.04 -0.87
CA PRO A 15 4.58 18.84 -0.74
C PRO A 15 5.20 17.64 -1.46
N VAL A 16 5.19 16.49 -0.81
CA VAL A 16 5.56 15.22 -1.45
C VAL A 16 4.37 14.77 -2.29
N HIS A 17 4.56 14.69 -3.60
CA HIS A 17 3.54 14.15 -4.51
C HIS A 17 3.61 12.62 -4.51
N VAL A 18 2.59 11.98 -3.95
CA VAL A 18 2.36 10.54 -4.09
C VAL A 18 1.37 10.29 -5.23
N GLY A 19 1.59 9.22 -5.98
CA GLY A 19 0.65 8.78 -7.01
C GLY A 19 -0.64 8.24 -6.41
N LEU A 20 -1.66 8.06 -7.25
CA LEU A 20 -2.89 7.39 -6.83
C LEU A 20 -2.59 5.93 -6.41
N PRO A 21 -3.37 5.38 -5.46
CA PRO A 21 -3.28 3.96 -5.12
C PRO A 21 -3.38 3.10 -6.38
N LEU A 22 -2.54 2.07 -6.44
CA LEU A 22 -2.60 1.09 -7.51
C LEU A 22 -3.94 0.34 -7.44
N PRO A 23 -4.51 -0.05 -8.59
CA PRO A 23 -5.73 -0.86 -8.63
C PRO A 23 -5.52 -2.18 -7.89
N ASP A 24 -6.62 -2.76 -7.43
CA ASP A 24 -6.60 -3.99 -6.65
C ASP A 24 -5.87 -5.12 -7.38
N ALA A 25 -5.20 -5.97 -6.58
CA ALA A 25 -4.56 -7.15 -7.13
C ALA A 25 -5.66 -8.11 -7.64
N VAL A 26 -5.40 -8.74 -8.78
CA VAL A 26 -6.29 -9.72 -9.40
C VAL A 26 -5.68 -11.10 -9.21
N PRO A 27 -6.47 -12.12 -8.83
CA PRO A 27 -5.93 -13.44 -8.58
C PRO A 27 -5.41 -14.06 -9.86
N VAL A 28 -4.20 -14.63 -9.77
CA VAL A 28 -3.64 -15.42 -10.86
C VAL A 28 -4.36 -16.76 -10.88
N GLY A 29 -4.93 -17.12 -12.04
CA GLY A 29 -5.70 -18.35 -12.21
C GLY A 29 -4.93 -19.59 -11.73
N GLY A 30 -5.55 -20.34 -10.82
CA GLY A 30 -4.98 -21.56 -10.23
C GLY A 30 -4.05 -21.32 -9.03
N CYS A 31 -3.86 -20.07 -8.59
CA CYS A 31 -3.08 -19.78 -7.38
C CYS A 31 -3.96 -19.71 -6.13
N ALA A 32 -3.98 -20.79 -5.36
CA ALA A 32 -4.77 -20.87 -4.11
C ALA A 32 -4.42 -19.78 -3.07
N HIS A 33 -3.19 -19.26 -3.09
CA HIS A 33 -2.80 -18.16 -2.20
C HIS A 33 -3.44 -16.84 -2.62
N CYS A 34 -3.48 -16.53 -3.92
CA CYS A 34 -4.17 -15.36 -4.44
C CYS A 34 -5.67 -15.41 -4.09
N ASP A 35 -6.32 -16.55 -4.30
CA ASP A 35 -7.74 -16.73 -3.98
C ASP A 35 -8.01 -16.56 -2.48
N ARG A 36 -7.06 -16.98 -1.62
CA ARG A 36 -7.17 -16.78 -0.18
C ARG A 36 -7.10 -15.29 0.18
N TYR A 37 -6.15 -14.54 -0.38
CA TYR A 37 -6.04 -13.11 -0.11
C TYR A 37 -7.26 -12.32 -0.59
N GLU A 38 -7.84 -12.68 -1.74
CA GLU A 38 -9.10 -12.11 -2.22
C GLU A 38 -10.23 -12.32 -1.20
N ARG A 39 -10.42 -13.56 -0.74
CA ARG A 39 -11.44 -13.89 0.27
C ARG A 39 -11.22 -13.18 1.60
N ASP A 40 -9.98 -13.12 2.08
CA ASP A 40 -9.63 -12.46 3.34
C ASP A 40 -9.91 -10.96 3.26
N ARG A 41 -9.56 -10.31 2.13
CA ARG A 41 -9.86 -8.91 1.86
C ARG A 41 -11.37 -8.64 1.82
N ASP A 42 -12.12 -9.43 1.06
CA ASP A 42 -13.57 -9.23 0.91
C ASP A 42 -14.29 -9.42 2.25
N ARG A 43 -13.85 -10.39 3.07
CA ARG A 43 -14.33 -10.58 4.43
C ARG A 43 -14.03 -9.37 5.33
N ALA A 44 -12.80 -8.87 5.30
CA ALA A 44 -12.39 -7.71 6.10
C ALA A 44 -13.21 -6.46 5.72
N ARG A 45 -13.40 -6.24 4.41
CA ARG A 45 -14.23 -5.16 3.89
C ARG A 45 -15.68 -5.28 4.34
N ALA A 46 -16.27 -6.48 4.30
CA ALA A 46 -17.63 -6.72 4.77
C ALA A 46 -17.79 -6.48 6.29
N ALA A 47 -16.73 -6.70 7.06
CA ALA A 47 -16.70 -6.44 8.50
C ALA A 47 -16.37 -4.98 8.86
N GLY A 48 -15.98 -4.13 7.89
CA GLY A 48 -15.49 -2.78 8.14
C GLY A 48 -14.09 -2.73 8.78
N ASP A 49 -13.35 -3.84 8.73
CA ASP A 49 -11.98 -3.93 9.24
C ASP A 49 -11.00 -3.48 8.16
N TRP A 50 -10.79 -2.16 8.08
CA TRP A 50 -9.90 -1.55 7.08
C TRP A 50 -8.43 -1.87 7.31
N SER A 51 -8.02 -2.24 8.54
CA SER A 51 -6.65 -2.65 8.82
C SER A 51 -6.38 -4.01 8.20
N ALA A 52 -7.25 -4.99 8.45
CA ALA A 52 -7.11 -6.32 7.88
C ALA A 52 -7.25 -6.33 6.35
N GLU A 53 -8.10 -5.45 5.80
CA GLU A 53 -8.26 -5.26 4.36
C GLU A 53 -6.93 -4.78 3.72
N SER A 54 -6.31 -3.78 4.34
CA SER A 54 -5.02 -3.26 3.89
C SER A 54 -3.89 -4.28 4.04
N ASP A 55 -3.85 -5.03 5.14
CA ASP A 55 -2.87 -6.10 5.35
C ASP A 55 -2.98 -7.20 4.30
N ALA A 56 -4.21 -7.64 3.99
CA ALA A 56 -4.46 -8.62 2.93
C ALA A 56 -3.93 -8.13 1.57
N HIS A 57 -4.12 -6.85 1.25
CA HIS A 57 -3.64 -6.27 -0.01
C HIS A 57 -2.10 -6.21 -0.09
N VAL A 58 -1.44 -5.80 1.00
CA VAL A 58 0.03 -5.77 1.09
C VAL A 58 0.62 -7.17 0.93
N LEU A 59 0.09 -8.16 1.65
CA LEU A 59 0.55 -9.55 1.58
C LEU A 59 0.33 -10.15 0.19
N TRP A 60 -0.80 -9.85 -0.44
CA TRP A 60 -1.09 -10.31 -1.79
C TRP A 60 -0.12 -9.75 -2.82
N ARG A 61 0.19 -8.44 -2.76
CA ARG A 61 1.18 -7.85 -3.67
C ARG A 61 2.56 -8.45 -3.49
N TRP A 62 2.97 -8.67 -2.25
CA TRP A 62 4.24 -9.29 -1.94
C TRP A 62 4.32 -10.72 -2.49
N HIS A 63 3.26 -11.52 -2.33
CA HIS A 63 3.14 -12.83 -2.93
C HIS A 63 3.23 -12.76 -4.46
N SER A 64 2.48 -11.86 -5.08
CA SER A 64 2.44 -11.71 -6.54
C SER A 64 3.81 -11.34 -7.11
N LEU A 65 4.55 -10.46 -6.44
CA LEU A 65 5.92 -10.11 -6.84
C LEU A 65 6.85 -11.32 -6.79
N ARG A 66 6.77 -12.12 -5.73
CA ARG A 66 7.69 -13.24 -5.48
C ARG A 66 7.34 -14.50 -6.27
N ALA A 67 6.06 -14.80 -6.43
CA ALA A 67 5.58 -16.04 -7.02
C ALA A 67 5.22 -15.91 -8.50
N HIS A 68 4.87 -14.70 -8.96
CA HIS A 68 4.35 -14.46 -10.30
C HIS A 68 5.09 -13.38 -11.08
N GLY A 69 6.17 -12.81 -10.53
CA GLY A 69 7.02 -11.83 -11.24
C GLY A 69 6.26 -10.59 -11.70
N TRP A 70 5.38 -10.09 -10.82
CA TRP A 70 4.39 -9.02 -11.04
C TRP A 70 4.48 -8.27 -12.39
N SER A 71 3.53 -8.54 -13.28
CA SER A 71 3.28 -7.72 -14.47
C SER A 71 2.20 -6.67 -14.17
N ARG A 72 2.57 -5.40 -14.33
CA ARG A 72 1.70 -4.25 -14.17
C ARG A 72 0.78 -4.15 -15.39
N SER A 73 -0.37 -4.82 -15.37
CA SER A 73 -1.41 -4.55 -16.37
C SER A 73 -2.14 -3.27 -15.95
N VAL A 74 -1.87 -2.21 -16.73
CA VAL A 74 -2.48 -0.88 -16.66
C VAL A 74 -3.98 -0.96 -16.92
#